data_AF-A0A7J8WWR1-F1
#
_entry.id   AF-A0A7J8WWR1-F1
#
_cell.length_a   1.000
_cell.length_b   1.000
_cell.length_c   1.000
_cell.angle_alpha   90.00
_cell.angle_beta   90.00
_cell.angle_gamma   90.00
#
_symmetry.space_group_name_H-M   'P 1'
#
loop_
_entity.id
_entity.type
_entity.pdbx_description
1 polymer ?
#
loop_
_entity_poly.entity_id
_entity_poly.type
_entity_poly.pdbx_seq_one_letter_code
_entity_poly.pdbx_strand_id
1 'polypeptide(L)'
;QLVIYETSASELDIIRDISRTFPTHVFFQQRHGPGQRSLYNVLKAYSVFDRAVGYVQGMGFLAGLLLLYMSEEDAFWLLVALLKGAVHAPMEGLYQVGLPLVQQYLFQFEHLVREHLPKLGEHFSREMINPSMYASQWFITVFSYSFPFPLALRIWDVFLFEGVKIVFKVGLALLKYCHDDLINLSFEKLIHALRNFPEDAMNPDILLPMAYSIKVPELLWNVCNVLELSDLESPVD
;
A
#
# COMPACT_ATOMS: atom_id res chain seq x y z
N GLN A 1 13.04 3.62 25.23
CA GLN A 1 14.43 4.11 25.08
C GLN A 1 15.52 3.02 24.97
N LEU A 2 15.27 1.73 25.25
CA LEU A 2 16.32 0.69 25.23
C LEU A 2 16.74 0.20 23.83
N VAL A 3 15.86 0.32 22.82
CA VAL A 3 16.05 -0.31 21.50
C VAL A 3 17.03 0.43 20.58
N ILE A 4 17.26 1.73 20.78
CA ILE A 4 18.12 2.56 19.89
C ILE A 4 19.59 2.15 19.95
N TYR A 5 20.04 1.59 21.10
CA TYR A 5 21.42 1.16 21.31
C TYR A 5 21.71 -0.24 20.74
N GLU A 6 20.69 -0.99 20.34
CA GLU A 6 20.87 -2.27 19.67
C GLU A 6 21.23 -2.09 18.19
N THR A 7 22.05 -3.00 17.67
CA THR A 7 22.42 -3.02 16.25
C THR A 7 21.29 -3.63 15.43
N SER A 8 20.95 -2.95 14.34
CA SER A 8 20.04 -3.46 13.31
C SER A 8 20.84 -3.92 12.09
N ALA A 9 20.47 -5.08 11.54
CA ALA A 9 21.03 -5.55 10.27
C ALA A 9 20.57 -4.70 9.08
N SER A 10 19.53 -3.88 9.26
CA SER A 10 18.88 -3.12 8.20
C SER A 10 19.29 -1.64 8.16
N GLU A 11 20.28 -1.21 8.95
CA GLU A 11 20.65 0.21 9.03
C GLU A 11 20.98 0.83 7.67
N LEU A 12 21.69 0.10 6.79
CA LEU A 12 22.05 0.59 5.46
C LEU A 12 20.82 0.80 4.56
N ASP A 13 19.85 -0.12 4.61
CA ASP A 13 18.62 -0.02 3.83
C ASP A 13 17.71 1.09 4.36
N ILE A 14 17.63 1.24 5.68
CA ILE A 14 16.92 2.35 6.33
C ILE A 14 17.53 3.69 5.88
N ILE A 15 18.86 3.83 5.94
CA ILE A 15 19.55 5.07 5.54
C ILE A 15 19.28 5.43 4.08
N ARG A 16 19.29 4.43 3.18
CA ARG A 16 18.99 4.62 1.76
C ARG A 16 17.57 5.17 1.58
N ASP A 17 16.61 4.64 2.33
CA ASP A 17 15.19 4.94 2.17
C ASP A 17 14.72 6.24 2.79
N ILE A 18 15.38 6.68 3.87
CA ILE A 18 15.07 7.98 4.50
C ILE A 18 15.16 9.11 3.48
N SER A 19 16.21 9.11 2.65
CA SER A 19 16.44 10.19 1.66
C SER A 19 15.38 10.32 0.57
N ARG A 20 14.58 9.27 0.36
CA ARG A 20 13.51 9.22 -0.66
C ARG A 20 12.11 9.25 -0.06
N THR A 21 11.99 9.30 1.26
CA THR A 21 10.70 9.35 1.96
C THR A 21 10.27 10.81 2.14
N PHE A 22 9.22 11.22 1.42
CA PHE A 22 8.70 12.60 1.40
C PHE A 22 9.80 13.69 1.25
N PRO A 23 10.70 13.59 0.25
CA PRO A 23 11.93 14.39 0.19
C PRO A 23 11.68 15.90 0.03
N THR A 24 10.50 16.30 -0.44
CA THR A 24 10.10 17.70 -0.60
C THR A 24 9.33 18.25 0.59
N HIS A 25 8.96 17.41 1.56
CA HIS A 25 8.20 17.84 2.72
C HIS A 25 9.11 18.57 3.71
N VAL A 26 8.65 19.71 4.24
CA VAL A 26 9.45 20.61 5.11
C VAL A 26 10.11 19.90 6.29
N PHE A 27 9.45 18.86 6.82
CA PHE A 27 9.95 18.07 7.94
C PHE A 27 11.10 17.11 7.56
N PHE A 28 11.12 16.60 6.32
CA PHE A 28 12.06 15.57 5.84
C PHE A 28 13.09 16.09 4.83
N GLN A 29 12.90 17.27 4.25
CA GLN A 29 13.75 17.84 3.19
C GLN A 29 15.20 18.10 3.64
N GLN A 30 15.41 18.40 4.93
CA GLN A 30 16.75 18.64 5.44
C GLN A 30 17.48 17.31 5.65
N ARG A 31 18.54 17.09 4.86
CA ARG A 31 19.42 15.94 5.01
C ARG A 31 20.01 15.90 6.43
N HIS A 32 19.87 14.75 7.10
CA HIS A 32 20.27 14.57 8.51
C HIS A 32 19.55 15.52 9.50
N GLY A 33 18.46 16.17 9.07
CA GLY A 33 17.62 17.02 9.90
C GLY A 33 16.84 16.24 10.95
N PRO A 34 16.08 16.93 11.82
CA PRO A 34 15.31 16.30 12.88
C PRO A 34 14.32 15.24 12.36
N GLY A 35 13.55 15.53 11.29
CA GLY A 35 12.58 14.57 10.77
C GLY A 35 13.20 13.29 10.20
N GLN A 36 14.32 13.41 9.47
CA GLN A 36 15.06 12.23 8.98
C GLN A 36 15.64 11.39 10.13
N ARG A 37 16.09 12.03 11.22
CA ARG A 37 16.59 11.33 12.42
C ARG A 37 15.46 10.62 13.16
N SER A 38 14.30 11.24 13.33
CA SER A 38 13.15 10.58 13.94
C SER A 38 12.64 9.41 13.09
N LEU A 39 12.62 9.57 11.76
CA LEU A 39 12.29 8.45 10.85
C LEU A 39 13.29 7.30 11.00
N TYR A 40 14.59 7.60 11.05
CA TYR A 40 15.62 6.60 11.31
C TYR A 40 15.38 5.87 12.64
N ASN A 41 15.12 6.60 13.72
CA ASN A 41 14.92 6.02 15.04
C ASN A 41 13.72 5.09 15.08
N VAL A 42 12.58 5.48 14.52
CA VAL A 42 11.36 4.65 14.47
C VAL A 42 11.61 3.37 13.68
N LEU A 43 12.18 3.48 12.48
CA LEU A 43 12.44 2.33 11.60
C LEU A 43 13.50 1.39 12.19
N LYS A 44 14.57 1.95 12.77
CA LYS A 44 15.59 1.18 13.47
C LYS A 44 14.97 0.45 14.65
N ALA A 45 14.21 1.15 15.49
CA ALA A 45 13.54 0.55 16.63
C ALA A 45 12.60 -0.59 16.21
N TYR A 46 11.81 -0.39 15.14
CA TYR A 46 10.95 -1.46 14.60
C TYR A 46 11.76 -2.67 14.12
N SER A 47 12.83 -2.44 13.36
CA SER A 47 13.66 -3.52 12.82
C SER A 47 14.34 -4.38 13.89
N VAL A 48 14.55 -3.82 15.09
CA VAL A 48 15.06 -4.55 16.25
C VAL A 48 13.92 -5.21 17.04
N PHE A 49 12.79 -4.51 17.19
CA PHE A 49 11.60 -5.04 17.86
C PHE A 49 11.10 -6.32 17.18
N ASP A 50 11.05 -6.33 15.85
CA ASP A 50 10.70 -7.49 15.06
C ASP A 50 11.85 -7.84 14.10
N ARG A 51 12.81 -8.62 14.58
CA ARG A 51 13.97 -9.05 13.78
C ARG A 51 13.61 -10.02 12.66
N ALA A 52 12.44 -10.66 12.71
CA ALA A 52 12.00 -11.59 11.67
C ALA A 52 11.56 -10.83 10.41
N VAL A 53 10.89 -9.70 10.59
CA VAL A 53 10.58 -8.75 9.49
C VAL A 53 11.75 -7.83 9.21
N GLY A 54 12.38 -7.30 10.25
CA GLY A 54 13.43 -6.29 10.16
C GLY A 54 12.88 -4.99 9.57
N TYR A 55 13.55 -4.47 8.54
CA TYR A 55 13.07 -3.38 7.71
C TYR A 55 12.94 -3.82 6.26
N VAL A 56 11.83 -3.49 5.64
CA VAL A 56 11.58 -3.69 4.21
C VAL A 56 11.24 -2.36 3.56
N GLN A 57 11.74 -2.19 2.33
CA GLN A 57 11.49 -1.02 1.52
C GLN A 57 9.99 -0.71 1.41
N GLY A 58 9.63 0.54 1.72
CA GLY A 58 8.25 1.02 1.73
C GLY A 58 7.74 1.32 3.14
N MET A 59 8.27 0.64 4.18
CA MET A 59 7.92 0.93 5.58
C MET A 59 8.23 2.38 5.98
N GLY A 60 9.26 2.99 5.37
CA GLY A 60 9.59 4.38 5.57
C GLY A 60 8.43 5.34 5.29
N PHE A 61 7.58 5.05 4.30
CA PHE A 61 6.44 5.91 3.99
C PHE A 61 5.32 5.82 5.04
N LEU A 62 5.10 4.64 5.63
CA LEU A 62 4.18 4.49 6.76
C LEU A 62 4.68 5.29 7.95
N ALA A 63 5.90 4.99 8.42
CA ALA A 63 6.49 5.66 9.58
C ALA A 63 6.62 7.18 9.36
N GLY A 64 7.00 7.58 8.14
CA GLY A 64 7.13 8.98 7.74
C GLY A 64 5.80 9.72 7.82
N LEU A 65 4.70 9.12 7.34
CA LEU A 65 3.38 9.74 7.42
C LEU A 65 2.93 9.87 8.87
N LEU A 66 3.10 8.83 9.69
CA LEU A 66 2.74 8.87 11.11
C LEU A 66 3.49 10.00 11.85
N LEU A 67 4.81 10.13 11.64
CA LEU A 67 5.65 11.15 12.25
C LEU A 67 5.26 12.59 11.92
N LEU A 68 4.44 12.82 10.89
CA LEU A 68 3.92 14.15 10.60
C LEU A 68 2.79 14.58 11.54
N TYR A 69 2.19 13.63 12.28
CA TYR A 69 1.00 13.89 13.11
C TYR A 69 1.15 13.46 14.56
N MET A 70 2.21 12.74 14.93
CA MET A 70 2.42 12.27 16.30
C MET A 70 3.90 12.21 16.68
N SER A 71 4.16 11.96 17.96
CA SER A 71 5.51 11.85 18.49
C SER A 71 6.25 10.62 17.94
N GLU A 72 7.57 10.59 18.12
CA GLU A 72 8.41 9.44 17.71
C GLU A 72 7.95 8.13 18.37
N GLU A 73 7.56 8.19 19.64
CA GLU A 73 7.08 7.02 20.39
C GLU A 73 5.70 6.57 19.92
N ASP A 74 4.77 7.50 19.72
CA ASP A 74 3.43 7.17 19.22
C ASP A 74 3.49 6.60 17.81
N ALA A 75 4.34 7.16 16.94
CA ALA A 75 4.53 6.68 15.57
C ALA A 75 5.09 5.25 15.56
N PHE A 76 6.02 4.94 16.47
CA PHE A 76 6.52 3.59 16.65
C PHE A 76 5.41 2.62 17.10
N TRP A 77 4.66 2.96 18.14
CA TRP A 77 3.63 2.06 18.65
C TRP A 77 2.47 1.88 17.68
N LEU A 78 2.09 2.92 16.94
CA LEU A 78 1.08 2.80 15.90
C LEU A 78 1.59 1.98 14.71
N LEU A 79 2.85 2.11 14.31
CA LEU A 79 3.45 1.22 13.30
C LEU A 79 3.41 -0.24 13.75
N VAL A 80 3.78 -0.53 15.01
CA VAL A 80 3.67 -1.87 15.59
C VAL A 80 2.23 -2.35 15.59
N ALA A 81 1.28 -1.52 16.02
CA ALA A 81 -0.14 -1.84 16.06
C ALA A 81 -0.71 -2.19 14.67
N LEU A 82 -0.29 -1.46 13.62
CA LEU A 82 -0.69 -1.74 12.24
C LEU A 82 -0.12 -3.07 11.73
N LEU A 83 1.19 -3.30 11.93
CA LEU A 83 1.85 -4.47 11.38
C LEU A 83 1.51 -5.76 12.14
N LYS A 84 1.39 -5.69 13.46
CA LYS A 84 1.03 -6.83 14.32
C LYS A 84 -0.47 -7.07 14.44
N GLY A 85 -1.30 -6.19 13.91
CA GLY A 85 -2.76 -6.36 13.88
C GLY A 85 -3.44 -6.16 15.23
N ALA A 86 -3.23 -4.99 15.85
CA ALA A 86 -3.89 -4.64 17.12
C ALA A 86 -5.35 -4.18 16.94
N VAL A 87 -5.68 -3.61 15.77
CA VAL A 87 -7.03 -3.08 15.46
C VAL A 87 -7.63 -3.81 14.26
N HIS A 88 -6.86 -3.88 13.17
CA HIS A 88 -7.23 -4.58 11.94
C HIS A 88 -6.37 -5.84 11.77
N ALA A 89 -6.65 -6.64 10.73
CA ALA A 89 -5.84 -7.80 10.39
C ALA A 89 -4.34 -7.42 10.25
N PRO A 90 -3.42 -8.29 10.71
CA PRO A 90 -1.99 -7.99 10.71
C PRO A 90 -1.47 -7.76 9.28
N MET A 91 -0.65 -6.72 9.14
CA MET A 91 -0.07 -6.31 7.85
C MET A 91 1.42 -6.67 7.70
N GLU A 92 2.04 -7.28 8.70
CA GLU A 92 3.45 -7.69 8.66
C GLU A 92 3.79 -8.59 7.46
N GLY A 93 2.82 -9.38 6.97
CA GLY A 93 2.99 -10.20 5.77
C GLY A 93 3.26 -9.40 4.49
N LEU A 94 3.03 -8.08 4.49
CA LEU A 94 3.45 -7.18 3.40
C LEU A 94 4.97 -6.98 3.35
N TYR A 95 5.65 -7.27 4.46
CA TYR A 95 7.07 -7.01 4.69
C TYR A 95 7.83 -8.27 5.11
N GLN A 96 7.20 -9.43 5.11
CA GLN A 96 7.89 -10.71 5.30
C GLN A 96 8.62 -11.14 4.04
N VAL A 97 9.62 -12.01 4.19
CA VAL A 97 10.38 -12.59 3.07
C VAL A 97 9.41 -13.26 2.09
N GLY A 98 9.54 -12.92 0.80
CA GLY A 98 8.63 -13.39 -0.25
C GLY A 98 7.36 -12.55 -0.43
N LEU A 99 7.11 -11.56 0.45
CA LEU A 99 5.97 -10.64 0.38
C LEU A 99 4.61 -11.37 0.26
N PRO A 100 4.33 -12.40 1.09
CA PRO A 100 3.17 -13.28 0.91
C PRO A 100 1.85 -12.51 0.87
N LEU A 101 1.68 -11.51 1.74
CA LEU A 101 0.44 -10.73 1.78
C LEU A 101 0.30 -9.77 0.59
N VAL A 102 1.42 -9.31 0.03
CA VAL A 102 1.38 -8.53 -1.22
C VAL A 102 0.88 -9.40 -2.36
N GLN A 103 1.39 -10.63 -2.49
CA GLN A 103 0.95 -11.57 -3.53
C GLN A 103 -0.53 -11.90 -3.38
N GLN A 104 -0.98 -12.17 -2.16
CA GLN A 104 -2.39 -12.41 -1.85
C GLN A 104 -3.27 -11.22 -2.24
N TYR A 105 -2.90 -10.00 -1.84
CA TYR A 105 -3.68 -8.80 -2.15
C TYR A 105 -3.71 -8.49 -3.64
N LEU A 106 -2.60 -8.68 -4.35
CA LEU A 106 -2.57 -8.48 -5.80
C LEU A 106 -3.46 -9.50 -6.54
N PHE A 107 -3.47 -10.74 -6.08
CA PHE A 107 -4.35 -11.78 -6.63
C PHE A 107 -5.83 -11.45 -6.39
N GLN A 108 -6.19 -11.09 -5.16
CA GLN A 108 -7.54 -10.63 -4.81
C GLN A 108 -7.96 -9.39 -5.63
N PHE A 109 -7.03 -8.45 -5.82
CA PHE A 109 -7.27 -7.25 -6.59
C PHE A 109 -7.51 -7.56 -8.07
N GLU A 110 -6.75 -8.49 -8.65
CA GLU A 110 -6.95 -8.97 -10.02
C GLU A 110 -8.35 -9.55 -10.23
N HIS A 111 -8.81 -10.37 -9.29
CA HIS A 111 -10.16 -10.95 -9.32
C HIS A 111 -11.23 -9.85 -9.25
N LEU A 112 -11.08 -8.91 -8.32
CA LEU A 112 -11.99 -7.77 -8.19
C LEU A 112 -12.03 -6.88 -9.44
N VAL A 113 -10.90 -6.72 -10.14
CA VAL A 113 -10.87 -6.00 -11.44
C VAL A 113 -11.68 -6.76 -12.48
N ARG A 114 -11.58 -8.10 -12.56
CA ARG A 114 -12.40 -8.90 -13.48
C ARG A 114 -13.88 -8.86 -13.14
N GLU A 115 -14.22 -8.86 -11.85
CA GLU A 115 -15.60 -8.81 -11.39
C GLU A 115 -16.25 -7.44 -11.68
N HIS A 116 -15.59 -6.35 -11.28
CA HIS A 116 -16.17 -5.00 -11.36
C HIS A 116 -15.93 -4.28 -12.68
N LEU A 117 -14.85 -4.63 -13.41
CA LEU A 117 -14.42 -3.99 -14.66
C LEU A 117 -14.11 -5.07 -15.71
N PRO A 118 -15.06 -5.95 -16.07
CA PRO A 118 -14.78 -7.18 -16.84
C PRO A 118 -14.10 -6.92 -18.19
N LYS A 119 -14.50 -5.86 -18.90
CA LYS A 119 -13.87 -5.47 -20.17
C LYS A 119 -12.39 -5.08 -19.98
N LEU A 120 -12.10 -4.32 -18.93
CA LEU A 120 -10.73 -3.92 -18.60
C LEU A 120 -9.91 -5.10 -18.10
N GLY A 121 -10.50 -5.97 -17.28
CA GLY A 121 -9.87 -7.21 -16.83
C GLY A 121 -9.50 -8.14 -18.00
N GLU A 122 -10.40 -8.32 -18.96
CA GLU A 122 -10.11 -9.08 -20.19
C GLU A 122 -8.98 -8.42 -20.99
N HIS A 123 -9.03 -7.10 -21.17
CA HIS A 123 -7.98 -6.37 -21.87
C HIS A 123 -6.62 -6.51 -21.19
N PHE A 124 -6.55 -6.38 -19.87
CA PHE A 124 -5.32 -6.60 -19.09
C PHE A 124 -4.80 -8.02 -19.27
N SER A 125 -5.67 -9.03 -19.27
CA SER A 125 -5.27 -10.42 -19.56
C SER A 125 -4.71 -10.58 -20.98
N ARG A 126 -5.31 -9.96 -22.00
CA ARG A 126 -4.77 -10.02 -23.38
C ARG A 126 -3.41 -9.33 -23.51
N GLU A 127 -3.25 -8.20 -22.84
CA GLU A 127 -2.00 -7.43 -22.84
C GLU A 127 -0.99 -7.94 -21.81
N MET A 128 -1.28 -9.06 -21.12
CA MET A 128 -0.40 -9.67 -20.12
C MET A 128 -0.02 -8.73 -18.96
N ILE A 129 -0.94 -7.83 -18.57
CA ILE A 129 -0.76 -6.90 -17.45
C ILE A 129 -1.04 -7.63 -16.14
N ASN A 130 0.00 -7.76 -15.32
CA ASN A 130 -0.12 -8.28 -13.96
C ASN A 130 -0.20 -7.12 -12.94
N PRO A 131 -1.09 -7.17 -11.92
CA PRO A 131 -1.18 -6.13 -10.89
C PRO A 131 0.13 -5.80 -10.18
N SER A 132 1.05 -6.76 -10.03
CA SER A 132 2.38 -6.53 -9.43
C SER A 132 3.19 -5.43 -10.14
N MET A 133 2.92 -5.19 -11.43
CA MET A 133 3.62 -4.20 -12.25
C MET A 133 3.27 -2.75 -11.92
N TYR A 134 2.13 -2.51 -11.26
CA TYR A 134 1.61 -1.16 -10.96
C TYR A 134 1.03 -0.98 -9.55
N ALA A 135 0.45 -2.00 -8.92
CA ALA A 135 -0.31 -1.87 -7.67
C ALA A 135 0.46 -2.26 -6.40
N SER A 136 1.63 -2.90 -6.51
CA SER A 136 2.39 -3.36 -5.32
C SER A 136 2.62 -2.24 -4.30
N GLN A 137 3.00 -1.05 -4.76
CA GLN A 137 3.24 0.10 -3.89
C GLN A 137 1.97 0.66 -3.25
N TRP A 138 0.80 0.45 -3.85
CA TRP A 138 -0.47 0.90 -3.29
C TRP A 138 -0.75 0.20 -1.97
N PHE A 139 -0.50 -1.11 -1.91
CA PHE A 139 -0.65 -1.92 -0.70
C PHE A 139 0.50 -1.71 0.28
N ILE A 140 1.74 -1.78 -0.19
CA ILE A 140 2.95 -1.66 0.65
C ILE A 140 3.03 -0.30 1.35
N THR A 141 2.51 0.76 0.74
CA THR A 141 2.63 2.13 1.28
C THR A 141 1.30 2.77 1.61
N VAL A 142 0.18 2.07 1.44
CA VAL A 142 -1.18 2.64 1.56
C VAL A 142 -1.25 3.95 0.77
N PHE A 143 -0.83 3.88 -0.51
CA PHE A 143 -0.71 4.99 -1.47
C PHE A 143 0.23 6.16 -1.13
N SER A 144 0.85 6.18 0.05
CA SER A 144 1.67 7.32 0.50
C SER A 144 2.97 7.54 -0.29
N TYR A 145 3.43 6.55 -1.06
CA TYR A 145 4.50 6.72 -2.05
C TYR A 145 3.99 7.22 -3.40
N SER A 146 2.85 6.70 -3.86
CA SER A 146 2.43 6.84 -5.25
C SER A 146 1.67 8.14 -5.52
N PHE A 147 0.94 8.67 -4.53
CA PHE A 147 -0.08 9.70 -4.75
C PHE A 147 0.27 11.05 -4.09
N PRO A 148 -0.35 12.15 -4.55
CA PRO A 148 -0.26 13.44 -3.87
C PRO A 148 -0.62 13.33 -2.39
N PHE A 149 0.15 14.01 -1.55
CA PHE A 149 0.03 13.93 -0.10
C PHE A 149 -1.41 14.19 0.43
N PRO A 150 -2.18 15.19 -0.07
CA PRO A 150 -3.55 15.40 0.38
C PRO A 150 -4.47 14.21 0.14
N LEU A 151 -4.37 13.54 -1.01
CA LEU A 151 -5.17 12.34 -1.29
C LEU A 151 -4.73 11.19 -0.38
N ALA A 152 -3.42 10.97 -0.25
CA ALA A 152 -2.90 9.92 0.62
C ALA A 152 -3.44 10.06 2.06
N LEU A 153 -3.48 11.28 2.62
CA LEU A 153 -4.05 11.51 3.95
C LEU A 153 -5.52 11.10 4.07
N ARG A 154 -6.36 11.44 3.08
CA ARG A 154 -7.79 11.09 3.10
C ARG A 154 -8.00 9.59 2.98
N ILE A 155 -7.12 8.88 2.27
CA ILE A 155 -7.12 7.42 2.24
C ILE A 155 -6.69 6.86 3.60
N TRP A 156 -5.67 7.45 4.22
CA TRP A 156 -5.17 7.05 5.54
C TRP A 156 -6.21 7.24 6.66
N ASP A 157 -6.99 8.32 6.64
CA ASP A 157 -8.10 8.53 7.57
C ASP A 157 -9.07 7.33 7.57
N VAL A 158 -9.46 6.90 6.37
CA VAL A 158 -10.37 5.77 6.19
C VAL A 158 -9.67 4.45 6.48
N PHE A 159 -8.41 4.30 6.09
CA PHE A 159 -7.63 3.08 6.33
C PHE A 159 -7.46 2.80 7.83
N LEU A 160 -7.20 3.82 8.65
CA LEU A 160 -7.14 3.65 10.10
C LEU A 160 -8.49 3.22 10.68
N PHE A 161 -9.61 3.60 10.06
CA PHE A 161 -10.96 3.26 10.50
C PHE A 161 -11.46 1.90 9.98
N GLU A 162 -11.32 1.61 8.69
CA GLU A 162 -11.87 0.42 7.99
C GLU A 162 -10.83 -0.66 7.66
N GLY A 163 -9.54 -0.37 7.85
CA GLY A 163 -8.44 -1.27 7.48
C GLY A 163 -8.17 -1.30 5.97
N VAL A 164 -7.50 -2.37 5.51
CA VAL A 164 -6.95 -2.47 4.15
C VAL A 164 -8.00 -2.45 3.03
N LYS A 165 -9.27 -2.71 3.35
CA LYS A 165 -10.38 -2.73 2.39
C LYS A 165 -10.46 -1.46 1.55
N ILE A 166 -10.16 -0.31 2.13
CA ILE A 166 -10.15 0.96 1.39
C ILE A 166 -9.11 0.97 0.27
N VAL A 167 -7.97 0.28 0.45
CA VAL A 167 -6.89 0.27 -0.54
C VAL A 167 -7.37 -0.38 -1.85
N PHE A 168 -8.10 -1.48 -1.73
CA PHE A 168 -8.73 -2.16 -2.86
C PHE A 168 -9.80 -1.30 -3.52
N LYS A 169 -10.70 -0.71 -2.73
CA LYS A 169 -11.77 0.16 -3.24
C LYS A 169 -11.21 1.36 -4.01
N VAL A 170 -10.16 2.00 -3.49
CA VAL A 170 -9.49 3.13 -4.15
C VAL A 170 -8.81 2.70 -5.44
N GLY A 171 -8.09 1.57 -5.43
CA GLY A 171 -7.48 1.03 -6.65
C GLY A 171 -8.52 0.73 -7.75
N LEU A 172 -9.65 0.12 -7.39
CA LEU A 172 -10.73 -0.16 -8.32
C LEU A 172 -11.40 1.12 -8.83
N ALA A 173 -11.63 2.10 -7.95
CA ALA A 173 -12.21 3.39 -8.33
C ALA A 173 -11.32 4.15 -9.32
N LEU A 174 -10.01 4.07 -9.13
CA LEU A 174 -9.03 4.69 -10.01
C LEU A 174 -9.03 4.06 -11.41
N LEU A 175 -9.02 2.73 -11.47
CA LEU A 175 -9.14 1.99 -12.74
C LEU A 175 -10.49 2.24 -13.42
N LYS A 176 -11.56 2.34 -12.64
CA LYS A 176 -12.91 2.65 -13.13
C LYS A 176 -12.98 4.06 -13.72
N TYR A 177 -12.38 5.04 -13.05
CA TYR A 177 -12.33 6.43 -13.54
C TYR A 177 -11.57 6.52 -14.86
N CYS A 178 -10.43 5.83 -14.96
CA CYS A 178 -9.58 5.85 -16.15
C CYS A 178 -9.95 4.79 -17.20
N HIS A 179 -11.10 4.12 -17.05
CA HIS A 179 -11.44 2.94 -17.85
C HIS A 179 -11.34 3.19 -19.36
N ASP A 180 -11.96 4.27 -19.84
CA ASP A 180 -12.07 4.56 -21.27
C ASP A 180 -10.72 4.92 -21.89
N ASP A 181 -9.82 5.52 -21.10
CA ASP A 181 -8.44 5.81 -21.51
C ASP A 181 -7.59 4.55 -21.57
N LEU A 182 -7.84 3.57 -20.69
CA LEU A 182 -7.04 2.36 -20.56
C LEU A 182 -7.44 1.26 -21.55
N ILE A 183 -8.73 1.11 -21.88
CA ILE A 183 -9.28 -0.08 -22.55
C ILE A 183 -8.74 -0.37 -23.97
N ASN A 184 -8.07 0.60 -24.59
CA ASN A 184 -7.54 0.50 -25.96
C ASN A 184 -6.01 0.64 -26.04
N LEU A 185 -5.31 0.69 -24.90
CA LEU A 185 -3.87 0.89 -24.88
C LEU A 185 -3.11 -0.42 -25.05
N SER A 186 -1.99 -0.40 -25.75
CA SER A 186 -1.07 -1.54 -25.77
C SER A 186 -0.28 -1.64 -24.46
N PHE A 187 0.30 -2.81 -24.19
CA PHE A 187 1.12 -3.08 -22.99
C PHE A 187 1.99 -1.91 -22.51
N GLU A 188 2.87 -1.35 -23.36
CA GLU A 188 3.78 -0.27 -22.96
C GLU A 188 3.03 0.99 -22.51
N LYS A 189 1.96 1.36 -23.25
CA LYS A 189 1.14 2.54 -22.94
C LYS A 189 0.30 2.31 -21.68
N LEU A 190 -0.22 1.10 -21.48
CA LEU A 190 -0.93 0.70 -20.27
C LEU A 190 -0.03 0.83 -19.04
N ILE A 191 1.17 0.27 -19.08
CA ILE A 191 2.11 0.36 -17.95
C ILE A 191 2.46 1.81 -17.65
N HIS A 192 2.66 2.64 -18.68
CA HIS A 192 2.89 4.06 -18.48
C HIS A 192 1.68 4.76 -17.82
N ALA A 193 0.47 4.52 -18.32
CA ALA A 193 -0.75 5.13 -17.78
C ALA A 193 -1.04 4.68 -16.33
N LEU A 194 -0.88 3.39 -16.04
CA LEU A 194 -1.09 2.81 -14.70
C LEU A 194 -0.06 3.26 -13.65
N ARG A 195 1.04 3.88 -14.08
CA ARG A 195 2.03 4.50 -13.19
C ARG A 195 1.86 6.00 -13.06
N ASN A 196 1.10 6.63 -13.96
CA ASN A 196 0.96 8.07 -14.07
C ASN A 196 -0.51 8.43 -14.33
N PHE A 197 -1.34 8.34 -13.29
CA PHE A 197 -2.74 8.72 -13.37
C PHE A 197 -2.91 10.24 -13.54
N PRO A 198 -3.96 10.68 -14.25
CA PRO A 198 -4.25 12.11 -14.38
C PRO A 198 -4.60 12.72 -13.01
N GLU A 199 -4.28 14.01 -12.83
CA GLU A 199 -4.50 14.72 -11.55
C GLU A 199 -5.97 14.68 -11.11
N ASP A 200 -6.90 14.80 -12.06
CA ASP A 200 -8.35 14.74 -11.78
C ASP A 200 -8.79 13.40 -11.20
N ALA A 201 -8.17 12.29 -11.63
CA ALA A 201 -8.43 10.96 -11.06
C ALA A 201 -7.91 10.82 -9.62
N MET A 202 -7.00 11.71 -9.20
CA MET A 202 -6.42 11.77 -7.87
C MET A 202 -7.06 12.87 -6.99
N ASN A 203 -8.22 13.41 -7.39
CA ASN A 203 -9.00 14.29 -6.54
C ASN A 203 -9.75 13.47 -5.46
N PRO A 204 -9.50 13.69 -4.16
CA PRO A 204 -10.14 12.92 -3.08
C PRO A 204 -11.67 13.06 -3.06
N ASP A 205 -12.22 14.21 -3.45
CA ASP A 205 -13.67 14.48 -3.45
C ASP A 205 -14.40 13.76 -4.58
N ILE A 206 -13.67 13.25 -5.57
CA ILE A 206 -14.20 12.43 -6.66
C ILE A 206 -13.89 10.96 -6.39
N LEU A 207 -12.62 10.65 -6.08
CA LEU A 207 -12.12 9.30 -5.97
C LEU A 207 -12.73 8.53 -4.79
N LEU A 208 -12.83 9.15 -3.60
CA LEU A 208 -13.34 8.45 -2.43
C LEU A 208 -14.84 8.12 -2.55
N PRO A 209 -15.74 9.04 -2.97
CA PRO A 209 -17.13 8.66 -3.20
C PRO A 209 -17.31 7.51 -4.20
N MET A 210 -16.52 7.49 -5.28
CA MET A 210 -16.51 6.35 -6.20
C MET A 210 -16.03 5.06 -5.52
N ALA A 211 -14.95 5.12 -4.73
CA ALA A 211 -14.44 3.98 -3.97
C ALA A 211 -15.49 3.41 -3.01
N TYR A 212 -16.23 4.26 -2.31
CA TYR A 212 -17.31 3.83 -1.40
C TYR A 212 -18.51 3.22 -2.12
N SER A 213 -18.75 3.58 -3.38
CA SER A 213 -19.82 2.96 -4.19
C SER A 213 -19.52 1.51 -4.60
N ILE A 214 -18.26 1.09 -4.51
CA ILE A 214 -17.81 -0.25 -4.92
C ILE A 214 -18.03 -1.23 -3.77
N LYS A 215 -18.81 -2.28 -4.04
CA LYS A 215 -19.10 -3.35 -3.09
C LYS A 215 -18.01 -4.40 -3.17
N VAL A 216 -17.19 -4.52 -2.14
CA VAL A 216 -16.20 -5.58 -2.00
C VAL A 216 -16.73 -6.62 -1.00
N PRO A 217 -16.99 -7.87 -1.43
CA PRO A 217 -17.50 -8.95 -0.57
C PRO A 217 -16.62 -9.20 0.66
N GLU A 218 -17.23 -9.48 1.81
CA GLU A 218 -16.48 -9.80 3.04
C GLU A 218 -15.75 -11.15 2.95
N LEU A 219 -16.26 -12.08 2.14
CA LEU A 219 -15.67 -13.40 1.98
C LEU A 219 -14.22 -13.35 1.44
N LEU A 220 -13.88 -12.31 0.67
CA LEU A 220 -12.52 -12.12 0.14
C LEU A 220 -11.46 -12.02 1.24
N TRP A 221 -11.82 -11.53 2.43
CA TRP A 221 -10.91 -11.40 3.56
C TRP A 221 -10.72 -12.69 4.36
N ASN A 222 -11.61 -13.66 4.18
CA ASN A 222 -11.56 -14.95 4.87
C ASN A 222 -10.73 -15.98 4.11
N VAL A 223 -10.34 -15.68 2.87
CA VAL A 223 -9.53 -16.59 2.07
C VAL A 223 -8.06 -16.41 2.45
N CYS A 224 -7.51 -17.43 3.11
CA CYS A 224 -6.16 -17.41 3.65
C CYS A 224 -5.10 -17.76 2.59
N ASN A 225 -5.49 -18.30 1.43
CA ASN A 225 -4.56 -18.68 0.36
C ASN A 225 -5.18 -18.58 -1.04
N VAL A 226 -4.33 -18.34 -2.04
CA VAL A 226 -4.67 -18.29 -3.47
C VAL A 226 -5.43 -19.55 -3.94
N LEU A 227 -5.13 -20.72 -3.34
CA LEU A 227 -5.77 -22.00 -3.67
C LEU A 227 -7.26 -22.06 -3.27
N GLU A 228 -7.65 -21.46 -2.14
CA GLU A 228 -9.05 -21.46 -1.68
C GLU A 228 -9.93 -20.53 -2.52
N LEU A 229 -9.35 -19.52 -3.19
CA LEU A 229 -10.06 -18.67 -4.15
C LEU A 229 -10.29 -19.39 -5.48
N SER A 230 -9.35 -20.22 -5.95
CA SER A 230 -9.59 -21.07 -7.13
C SER A 230 -10.67 -22.13 -6.87
N ASP A 231 -10.84 -22.57 -5.62
CA ASP A 231 -11.89 -23.51 -5.25
C ASP A 231 -13.30 -22.86 -5.23
N LEU A 232 -13.39 -21.54 -4.98
CA LEU A 232 -14.64 -20.76 -5.12
C LEU A 232 -15.07 -20.58 -6.59
N GLU A 233 -14.19 -20.82 -7.56
CA GLU A 233 -14.50 -20.79 -9.00
C GLU A 233 -15.08 -22.12 -9.50
N SER A 234 -15.21 -23.13 -8.62
CA SER A 234 -15.88 -24.39 -8.94
C SER A 234 -17.39 -24.13 -9.08
N PRO A 235 -18.01 -24.34 -10.26
CA PRO A 235 -19.45 -24.37 -10.33
C PRO A 235 -19.92 -25.50 -9.40
N VAL A 236 -20.85 -25.16 -8.50
CA VAL A 236 -21.63 -26.18 -7.82
C VAL A 236 -22.41 -26.90 -8.93
N ASP A 237 -21.98 -28.12 -9.25
CA ASP A 237 -22.69 -29.05 -10.15
C ASP A 237 -24.16 -29.21 -9.73
#